data_AF-A0A6P0K0M3-F1
#
_entry.id   AF-A0A6P0K0M3-F1
#
_cell.length_a   1.000
_cell.length_b   1.000
_cell.length_c   1.000
_cell.angle_alpha   90.00
_cell.angle_beta   90.00
_cell.angle_gamma   90.00
#
_symmetry.space_group_name_H-M   'P 1'
#
loop_
_entity.id
_entity.type
_entity.pdbx_description
1 polymer ?
#
loop_
_entity_poly.entity_id
_entity_poly.type
_entity_poly.pdbx_seq_one_letter_code
_entity_poly.pdbx_strand_id
1 'polypeptide(L)'
;MVQDTTFSPQSEVIYPDSDGQPMADNTIQFRWIVKIKENLELLFADDPNIFVAGDLLWYPVEGNNKIRQAPDTMVVIGQPKGDRGSYKQWEENDTPPQVVFEILSPGNRSKEMAKKLKFYQQYGVEEYYVYEPYDPELMGWIRSEGTLDVIPEMNNWVSPHLGIRFVIEAGEMEIYKPDGERFLSFAELNQL
;
A
#
# COMPACT_ATOMS: atom_id res chain seq x y z
N MET A 1 -19.55 31.73 -44.16
CA MET A 1 -19.93 31.53 -42.75
C MET A 1 -18.89 30.58 -42.16
N VAL A 2 -18.01 31.09 -41.31
CA VAL A 2 -17.00 30.28 -40.60
C VAL A 2 -17.60 30.06 -39.22
N GLN A 3 -17.87 28.81 -38.85
CA GLN A 3 -18.31 28.46 -37.50
C GLN A 3 -17.09 28.46 -36.60
N ASP A 4 -17.00 29.46 -35.72
CA ASP A 4 -16.11 29.44 -34.56
C ASP A 4 -16.56 28.30 -33.64
N THR A 5 -15.80 27.21 -33.63
CA THR A 5 -15.85 26.22 -32.55
C THR A 5 -15.26 26.85 -31.30
N THR A 6 -16.13 27.34 -30.43
CA THR A 6 -15.76 27.76 -29.07
C THR A 6 -15.28 26.54 -28.30
N PHE A 7 -13.96 26.45 -28.08
CA PHE A 7 -13.38 25.49 -27.15
C PHE A 7 -13.74 25.94 -25.73
N SER A 8 -14.73 25.29 -25.12
CA SER A 8 -15.01 25.49 -23.70
C SER A 8 -13.82 24.95 -22.90
N PRO A 9 -13.16 25.75 -22.05
CA PRO A 9 -12.10 25.22 -21.20
C PRO A 9 -12.72 24.18 -20.27
N GLN A 10 -12.29 22.94 -20.45
CA GLN A 10 -12.62 21.85 -19.54
C GLN A 10 -12.08 22.25 -18.17
N SER A 11 -12.95 22.40 -17.18
CA SER A 11 -12.53 22.74 -15.81
C SER A 11 -11.51 21.71 -15.34
N GLU A 12 -10.33 22.18 -14.92
CA GLU A 12 -9.25 21.33 -14.44
C GLU A 12 -9.77 20.41 -13.31
N VAL A 13 -9.53 19.11 -13.44
CA VAL A 13 -9.96 18.13 -12.45
C VAL A 13 -9.11 18.31 -11.19
N ILE A 14 -9.76 18.60 -10.07
CA ILE A 14 -9.07 18.73 -8.78
C ILE A 14 -8.87 17.33 -8.18
N TYR A 15 -7.65 17.04 -7.72
CA TYR A 15 -7.31 15.81 -7.00
C TYR A 15 -7.08 16.13 -5.53
N PRO A 16 -8.01 15.79 -4.63
CA PRO A 16 -7.84 16.04 -3.21
C PRO A 16 -6.74 15.16 -2.60
N ASP A 17 -6.00 15.71 -1.63
CA ASP A 17 -5.00 14.95 -0.87
C ASP A 17 -5.62 14.15 0.29
N SER A 18 -6.94 14.29 0.52
CA SER A 18 -7.69 13.56 1.55
C SER A 18 -9.07 13.15 1.04
N ASP A 19 -9.60 12.04 1.58
CA ASP A 19 -10.97 11.58 1.38
C ASP A 19 -11.92 11.92 2.54
N GLY A 20 -11.40 12.60 3.57
CA GLY A 20 -12.12 12.98 4.78
C GLY A 20 -12.35 11.84 5.77
N GLN A 21 -11.76 10.66 5.56
CA GLN A 21 -11.75 9.56 6.52
C GLN A 21 -10.55 9.66 7.47
N PRO A 22 -10.60 9.03 8.66
CA PRO A 22 -9.42 8.87 9.48
C PRO A 22 -8.44 7.88 8.83
N MET A 23 -7.16 8.03 9.15
CA MET A 23 -6.10 7.12 8.67
C MET A 23 -6.24 5.68 9.19
N ALA A 24 -6.88 5.51 10.35
CA ALA A 24 -7.13 4.19 10.93
C ALA A 24 -8.43 4.21 11.74
N ASP A 25 -9.13 3.08 11.79
CA ASP A 25 -10.37 2.91 12.55
C ASP A 25 -10.12 2.74 14.06
N ASN A 26 -8.95 2.23 14.44
CA ASN A 26 -8.60 1.98 15.84
C ASN A 26 -7.07 1.90 16.06
N THR A 27 -6.67 1.80 17.34
CA THR A 27 -5.27 1.79 17.75
C THR A 27 -4.50 0.54 17.37
N ILE A 28 -5.15 -0.62 17.22
CA ILE A 28 -4.52 -1.87 16.80
C ILE A 28 -4.12 -1.76 15.33
N GLN A 29 -5.06 -1.35 14.47
CA GLN A 29 -4.81 -1.12 13.05
C GLN A 29 -3.69 -0.08 12.86
N PHE A 30 -3.82 1.09 13.50
CA PHE A 30 -2.80 2.15 13.43
C PHE A 30 -1.40 1.66 13.84
N ARG A 31 -1.30 0.88 14.92
CA ARG A 31 -0.01 0.33 15.39
C ARG A 31 0.64 -0.56 14.33
N TRP A 32 -0.15 -1.37 13.62
CA TRP A 32 0.35 -2.22 12.54
C TRP A 32 0.79 -1.42 11.32
N ILE A 33 -0.01 -0.43 10.92
CA ILE A 33 0.34 0.50 9.83
C ILE A 33 1.72 1.14 10.12
N VAL A 34 1.88 1.71 11.32
CA VAL A 34 3.15 2.33 11.73
C VAL A 34 4.29 1.32 11.79
N LYS A 35 4.08 0.14 12.39
CA LYS A 35 5.12 -0.91 12.47
C LYS A 35 5.60 -1.29 11.08
N ILE A 36 4.71 -1.53 10.12
CA ILE A 36 5.07 -1.94 8.76
C ILE A 36 5.74 -0.77 8.02
N LYS A 37 5.08 0.39 7.95
CA LYS A 37 5.58 1.56 7.19
C LYS A 37 6.96 2.00 7.67
N GLU A 38 7.16 2.17 8.99
CA GLU A 38 8.43 2.70 9.51
C GLU A 38 9.58 1.69 9.45
N ASN A 39 9.30 0.38 9.59
CA ASN A 39 10.35 -0.63 9.39
C ASN A 39 10.72 -0.78 7.91
N LEU A 40 9.78 -0.58 6.98
CA LEU A 40 10.10 -0.53 5.54
C LEU A 40 10.92 0.72 5.20
N GLU A 41 10.60 1.88 5.78
CA GLU A 41 11.43 3.08 5.63
C GLU A 41 12.85 2.84 6.15
N LEU A 42 12.99 2.17 7.29
CA LEU A 42 14.29 1.80 7.84
C LEU A 42 15.03 0.80 6.94
N LEU A 43 14.32 -0.23 6.44
CA LEU A 43 14.89 -1.25 5.56
C LEU A 43 15.46 -0.65 4.28
N PHE A 44 14.82 0.39 3.75
CA PHE A 44 15.24 1.10 2.54
C PHE A 44 15.77 2.51 2.82
N ALA A 45 16.35 2.75 3.99
CA ALA A 45 16.84 4.07 4.37
C ALA A 45 17.96 4.56 3.44
N ASP A 46 18.84 3.64 3.02
CA ASP A 46 20.00 3.92 2.17
C ASP A 46 19.70 3.88 0.67
N ASP A 47 18.49 3.48 0.25
CA ASP A 47 18.05 3.53 -1.15
C ASP A 47 17.17 4.76 -1.41
N PRO A 48 17.69 5.81 -2.07
CA PRO A 48 16.91 7.03 -2.30
C PRO A 48 15.79 6.83 -3.33
N ASN A 49 15.75 5.70 -4.05
CA ASN A 49 14.78 5.41 -5.12
C ASN A 49 13.69 4.42 -4.69
N ILE A 50 13.48 4.24 -3.39
CA ILE A 50 12.34 3.49 -2.87
C ILE A 50 11.49 4.41 -2.00
N PHE A 51 10.30 4.71 -2.50
CA PHE A 51 9.30 5.49 -1.79
C PHE A 51 8.38 4.57 -1.01
N VAL A 52 8.17 4.88 0.27
CA VAL A 52 7.24 4.17 1.15
C VAL A 52 6.24 5.18 1.70
N ALA A 53 4.96 4.85 1.69
CA ALA A 53 3.92 5.70 2.25
C ALA A 53 2.87 4.87 2.98
N GLY A 54 2.21 5.47 3.96
CA GLY A 54 1.01 4.93 4.59
C GLY A 54 -0.16 5.89 4.38
N ASP A 55 -1.33 5.34 4.07
CA ASP A 55 -2.59 6.07 3.90
C ASP A 55 -2.52 7.29 2.97
N LEU A 56 -1.72 7.19 1.91
CA LEU A 56 -1.58 8.23 0.90
C LEU A 56 -2.49 7.90 -0.29
N LEU A 57 -3.37 8.84 -0.67
CA LEU A 57 -4.27 8.65 -1.80
C LEU A 57 -3.50 8.44 -3.10
N TRP A 58 -3.66 7.27 -3.71
CA TRP A 58 -3.14 6.92 -5.02
C TRP A 58 -4.20 7.10 -6.11
N TYR A 59 -3.87 7.90 -7.12
CA TYR A 59 -4.63 8.12 -8.34
C TYR A 59 -3.92 7.48 -9.54
N PRO A 60 -4.42 6.34 -10.06
CA PRO A 60 -3.79 5.67 -11.20
C PRO A 60 -4.22 6.22 -12.56
N VAL A 61 -5.24 7.08 -12.63
CA VAL A 61 -5.82 7.58 -13.89
C VAL A 61 -6.00 9.09 -13.87
N GLU A 62 -5.32 9.78 -14.78
CA GLU A 62 -5.52 11.21 -15.02
C GLU A 62 -6.91 11.47 -15.64
N GLY A 63 -7.51 12.59 -15.29
CA GLY A 63 -8.84 13.04 -15.68
C GLY A 63 -9.98 12.53 -14.79
N ASN A 64 -9.73 11.64 -13.82
CA ASN A 64 -10.78 11.07 -12.98
C ASN A 64 -10.39 10.88 -11.52
N ASN A 65 -10.65 11.90 -10.70
CA ASN A 65 -10.38 11.89 -9.25
C ASN A 65 -11.24 10.90 -8.42
N LYS A 66 -12.17 10.16 -9.04
CA LYS A 66 -12.97 9.14 -8.34
C LYS A 66 -12.33 7.76 -8.38
N ILE A 67 -11.37 7.55 -9.29
CA ILE A 67 -10.57 6.34 -9.34
C ILE A 67 -9.37 6.56 -8.44
N ARG A 68 -9.48 6.10 -7.19
CA ARG A 68 -8.41 6.22 -6.21
C ARG A 68 -8.52 5.17 -5.10
N GLN A 69 -7.41 4.91 -4.44
CA GLN A 69 -7.34 4.10 -3.23
C GLN A 69 -6.21 4.64 -2.34
N ALA A 70 -6.40 4.63 -1.02
CA ALA A 70 -5.29 4.76 -0.07
C ALA A 70 -5.01 3.36 0.50
N PRO A 71 -3.85 2.76 0.18
CA PRO A 71 -3.38 1.56 0.88
C PRO A 71 -2.86 1.95 2.28
N ASP A 72 -3.05 1.07 3.25
CA ASP A 72 -2.53 1.24 4.61
C ASP A 72 -1.00 1.37 4.60
N THR A 73 -0.32 0.63 3.72
CA THR A 73 1.08 0.90 3.35
C THR A 73 1.29 0.56 1.90
N MET A 74 2.09 1.36 1.19
CA MET A 74 2.53 1.07 -0.16
C MET A 74 4.04 1.32 -0.33
N VAL A 75 4.65 0.52 -1.21
CA VAL A 75 6.05 0.63 -1.60
C VAL A 75 6.12 0.82 -3.11
N VAL A 76 6.85 1.86 -3.52
CA VAL A 76 7.10 2.20 -4.91
C VAL A 76 8.60 2.15 -5.19
N ILE A 77 9.02 1.14 -5.94
CA ILE A 77 10.41 0.90 -6.33
C ILE A 77 10.72 1.71 -7.59
N GLY A 78 11.88 2.35 -7.61
CA GLY A 78 12.32 3.22 -8.70
C GLY A 78 11.81 4.65 -8.62
N GLN A 79 11.14 5.04 -7.53
CA GLN A 79 10.65 6.40 -7.30
C GLN A 79 11.36 7.06 -6.12
N PRO A 80 11.75 8.33 -6.24
CA PRO A 80 12.50 9.00 -5.20
C PRO A 80 11.68 9.19 -3.92
N LYS A 81 12.35 9.14 -2.78
CA LYS A 81 11.80 9.62 -1.51
C LYS A 81 11.42 11.11 -1.62
N GLY A 82 10.47 11.54 -0.79
CA GLY A 82 10.03 12.94 -0.73
C GLY A 82 8.56 13.08 -0.36
N ASP A 83 8.17 14.27 0.10
CA ASP A 83 6.81 14.54 0.53
C ASP A 83 5.88 14.78 -0.66
N ARG A 84 4.66 14.26 -0.56
CA ARG A 84 3.59 14.49 -1.53
C ARG A 84 2.22 14.41 -0.84
N GLY A 85 1.27 15.21 -1.30
CA GLY A 85 -0.09 15.21 -0.75
C GLY A 85 -0.92 14.02 -1.25
N SER A 86 -0.65 13.56 -2.47
CA SER A 86 -1.23 12.36 -3.07
C SER A 86 -0.24 11.75 -4.06
N TYR A 87 -0.37 10.45 -4.33
CA TYR A 87 0.42 9.74 -5.32
C TYR A 87 -0.34 9.72 -6.64
N LYS A 88 -0.02 10.64 -7.55
CA LYS A 88 -0.63 10.71 -8.88
C LYS A 88 0.29 10.02 -9.88
N GLN A 89 -0.13 8.87 -10.37
CA GLN A 89 0.74 7.97 -11.12
C GLN A 89 1.37 8.61 -12.37
N TRP A 90 0.65 9.49 -13.06
CA TRP A 90 1.16 10.21 -14.25
C TRP A 90 2.22 11.26 -13.92
N GLU A 91 2.31 11.75 -12.67
CA GLU A 91 3.39 12.62 -12.18
C GLU A 91 4.62 11.79 -11.75
N GLU A 92 4.49 10.46 -11.70
CA GLU A 92 5.45 9.51 -11.12
C GLU A 92 5.95 8.50 -12.18
N ASN A 93 6.21 8.98 -13.40
CA ASN A 93 6.64 8.15 -14.55
C ASN A 93 5.72 6.95 -14.85
N ASP A 94 4.41 7.13 -14.63
CA ASP A 94 3.39 6.09 -14.76
C ASP A 94 3.63 4.82 -13.92
N THR A 95 4.44 4.93 -12.86
CA THR A 95 4.81 3.79 -12.00
C THR A 95 3.73 3.53 -10.95
N PRO A 96 3.09 2.36 -10.90
CA PRO A 96 2.20 2.01 -9.81
C PRO A 96 2.99 1.57 -8.57
N PRO A 97 2.40 1.59 -7.36
CA PRO A 97 2.96 0.86 -6.24
C PRO A 97 3.06 -0.63 -6.53
N GLN A 98 4.24 -1.21 -6.34
CA GLN A 98 4.48 -2.64 -6.57
C GLN A 98 3.99 -3.48 -5.39
N VAL A 99 4.17 -3.00 -4.16
CA VAL A 99 3.75 -3.74 -2.96
C VAL A 99 2.78 -2.92 -2.14
N VAL A 100 1.66 -3.51 -1.74
CA VAL A 100 0.66 -2.86 -0.88
C VAL A 100 0.24 -3.77 0.27
N PHE A 101 -0.01 -3.15 1.42
CA PHE A 101 -0.50 -3.78 2.64
C PHE A 101 -1.86 -3.19 3.01
N GLU A 102 -2.71 -4.03 3.59
CA GLU A 102 -4.00 -3.69 4.18
C GLU A 102 -4.13 -4.37 5.54
N ILE A 103 -4.48 -3.62 6.56
CA ILE A 103 -4.67 -4.10 7.93
C ILE A 103 -6.15 -4.01 8.26
N LEU A 104 -6.78 -5.14 8.56
CA LEU A 104 -8.19 -5.17 8.83
C LEU A 104 -8.52 -4.56 10.21
N SER A 105 -9.69 -3.93 10.24
CA SER A 105 -10.38 -3.45 11.42
C SER A 105 -11.72 -4.18 11.54
N PRO A 106 -12.38 -4.16 12.72
CA PRO A 106 -13.69 -4.82 12.89
C PRO A 106 -14.78 -4.27 11.96
N GLY A 107 -14.57 -3.08 11.36
CA GLY A 107 -15.47 -2.45 10.41
C GLY A 107 -15.29 -2.91 8.96
N ASN A 108 -14.18 -3.59 8.63
CA ASN A 108 -13.89 -4.02 7.27
C ASN A 108 -14.94 -5.03 6.77
N ARG A 109 -15.49 -4.74 5.58
CA ARG A 109 -16.51 -5.59 4.95
C ARG A 109 -15.86 -6.35 3.80
N SER A 110 -16.18 -7.62 3.65
CA SER A 110 -15.66 -8.47 2.56
C SER A 110 -15.89 -7.86 1.16
N LYS A 111 -17.00 -7.12 0.99
CA LYS A 111 -17.29 -6.39 -0.26
C LYS A 111 -16.28 -5.27 -0.55
N GLU A 112 -15.80 -4.55 0.47
CA GLU A 112 -14.78 -3.52 0.27
C GLU A 112 -13.42 -4.15 -0.02
N MET A 113 -13.07 -5.25 0.66
CA MET A 113 -11.84 -5.99 0.36
C MET A 113 -11.81 -6.56 -1.06
N ALA A 114 -12.95 -7.06 -1.55
CA ALA A 114 -13.08 -7.52 -2.94
C ALA A 114 -12.91 -6.37 -3.96
N LYS A 115 -13.40 -5.17 -3.65
CA LYS A 115 -13.18 -3.98 -4.49
C LYS A 115 -11.71 -3.56 -4.49
N LYS A 116 -11.04 -3.57 -3.33
CA LYS A 116 -9.61 -3.27 -3.19
C LYS A 116 -8.77 -4.24 -4.01
N LEU A 117 -9.01 -5.55 -3.87
CA LEU A 117 -8.33 -6.58 -4.68
C LEU A 117 -8.52 -6.32 -6.19
N LYS A 118 -9.75 -6.02 -6.63
CA LYS A 118 -10.01 -5.69 -8.03
C LYS A 118 -9.26 -4.43 -8.49
N PHE A 119 -9.21 -3.40 -7.64
CA PHE A 119 -8.48 -2.17 -7.93
C PHE A 119 -6.97 -2.46 -8.08
N TYR A 120 -6.36 -3.15 -7.12
CA TYR A 120 -4.95 -3.51 -7.14
C TYR A 120 -4.58 -4.41 -8.32
N GLN A 121 -5.45 -5.37 -8.66
CA GLN A 121 -5.29 -6.18 -9.86
C GLN A 121 -5.30 -5.32 -11.12
N GLN A 122 -6.26 -4.39 -11.23
CA GLN A 122 -6.43 -3.54 -12.42
C GLN A 122 -5.26 -2.57 -12.63
N TYR A 123 -4.68 -2.04 -11.55
CA TYR A 123 -3.69 -0.96 -11.62
C TYR A 123 -2.24 -1.39 -11.35
N GLY A 124 -1.95 -2.68 -11.46
CA GLY A 124 -0.57 -3.15 -11.60
C GLY A 124 0.18 -3.45 -10.31
N VAL A 125 -0.48 -3.51 -9.15
CA VAL A 125 0.14 -4.01 -7.91
C VAL A 125 0.70 -5.41 -8.13
N GLU A 126 1.94 -5.66 -7.71
CA GLU A 126 2.66 -6.92 -7.91
C GLU A 126 2.57 -7.84 -6.69
N GLU A 127 2.55 -7.27 -5.49
CA GLU A 127 2.34 -7.98 -4.23
C GLU A 127 1.28 -7.28 -3.39
N TYR A 128 0.31 -8.05 -2.90
CA TYR A 128 -0.76 -7.53 -2.06
C TYR A 128 -0.91 -8.38 -0.81
N TYR A 129 -0.77 -7.78 0.37
CA TYR A 129 -0.86 -8.46 1.65
C TYR A 129 -2.00 -7.90 2.50
N VAL A 130 -2.77 -8.79 3.12
CA VAL A 130 -3.88 -8.44 4.02
C VAL A 130 -3.68 -9.14 5.35
N TYR A 131 -3.67 -8.40 6.45
CA TYR A 131 -3.54 -8.95 7.80
C TYR A 131 -4.79 -8.67 8.65
N GLU A 132 -5.34 -9.71 9.27
CA GLU A 132 -6.44 -9.64 10.24
C GLU A 132 -5.87 -9.77 11.66
N PRO A 133 -5.74 -8.67 12.42
CA PRO A 133 -5.13 -8.71 13.75
C PRO A 133 -6.04 -9.29 14.85
N TYR A 134 -7.36 -9.41 14.64
CA TYR A 134 -8.30 -9.91 15.66
C TYR A 134 -8.52 -11.42 15.59
N ASP A 135 -8.40 -12.00 14.40
CA ASP A 135 -8.30 -13.44 14.14
C ASP A 135 -7.05 -13.65 13.27
N PRO A 136 -5.86 -13.78 13.90
CA PRO A 136 -4.55 -13.70 13.27
C PRO A 136 -4.41 -14.52 11.98
N GLU A 137 -4.75 -13.89 10.87
CA GLU A 137 -4.73 -14.46 9.54
C GLU A 137 -3.98 -13.51 8.62
N LEU A 138 -3.04 -14.07 7.86
CA LEU A 138 -2.31 -13.36 6.83
C LEU A 138 -2.67 -13.98 5.48
N MET A 139 -3.19 -13.15 4.60
CA MET A 139 -3.47 -13.49 3.20
C MET A 139 -2.53 -12.71 2.30
N GLY A 140 -2.13 -13.33 1.19
CA GLY A 140 -1.29 -12.67 0.20
C GLY A 140 -1.69 -13.03 -1.21
N TRP A 141 -1.42 -12.11 -2.13
CA TRP A 141 -1.51 -12.31 -3.55
C TRP A 141 -0.22 -11.86 -4.22
N ILE A 142 0.22 -12.62 -5.21
CA ILE A 142 1.36 -12.29 -6.07
C ILE A 142 0.90 -12.19 -7.52
N ARG A 143 1.43 -11.22 -8.25
CA ARG A 143 1.11 -11.05 -9.66
C ARG A 143 1.84 -12.10 -10.48
N SER A 144 1.07 -12.89 -11.22
CA SER A 144 1.55 -13.86 -12.20
C SER A 144 0.66 -13.78 -13.45
N GLU A 145 1.26 -13.80 -14.63
CA GLU A 145 0.54 -13.77 -15.92
C GLU A 145 -0.53 -12.65 -16.05
N GLY A 146 -0.33 -11.52 -15.35
CA GLY A 146 -1.23 -10.36 -15.37
C GLY A 146 -2.37 -10.40 -14.36
N THR A 147 -2.49 -11.43 -13.51
CA THR A 147 -3.49 -11.53 -12.44
C THR A 147 -2.83 -11.58 -11.06
N LEU A 148 -3.55 -11.13 -10.03
CA LEU A 148 -3.13 -11.34 -8.64
C LEU A 148 -3.64 -12.71 -8.17
N ASP A 149 -2.73 -13.65 -8.05
CA ASP A 149 -3.04 -15.03 -7.64
C ASP A 149 -2.76 -15.22 -6.15
N VAL A 150 -3.62 -15.99 -5.48
CA VAL A 150 -3.50 -16.29 -4.05
C VAL A 150 -2.18 -17.01 -3.77
N ILE A 151 -1.43 -16.53 -2.78
CA ILE A 151 -0.29 -17.25 -2.21
C ILE A 151 -0.84 -18.34 -1.28
N PRO A 152 -0.65 -19.64 -1.58
CA PRO A 152 -1.31 -20.71 -0.81
C PRO A 152 -0.78 -20.87 0.61
N GLU A 153 0.47 -20.51 0.86
CA GLU A 153 1.14 -20.62 2.16
C GLU A 153 1.88 -19.31 2.47
N MET A 154 1.33 -18.56 3.42
CA MET A 154 1.91 -17.29 3.86
C MET A 154 2.95 -17.48 4.97
N ASN A 155 2.90 -18.59 5.72
CA ASN A 155 3.86 -18.82 6.78
C ASN A 155 5.24 -19.15 6.19
N ASN A 156 6.25 -18.35 6.56
CA ASN A 156 7.58 -18.32 5.94
C ASN A 156 7.61 -17.83 4.48
N TRP A 157 6.54 -17.21 4.00
CA TRP A 157 6.59 -16.52 2.71
C TRP A 157 7.61 -15.39 2.74
N VAL A 158 8.42 -15.27 1.69
CA VAL A 158 9.39 -14.18 1.50
C VAL A 158 8.91 -13.33 0.33
N SER A 159 8.69 -12.05 0.58
CA SER A 159 8.33 -11.07 -0.45
C SER A 159 9.44 -10.99 -1.52
N PRO A 160 9.15 -11.27 -2.81
CA PRO A 160 10.14 -11.12 -3.88
C PRO A 160 10.71 -9.70 -4.02
N HIS A 161 9.90 -8.66 -3.86
CA HIS A 161 10.32 -7.27 -3.97
C HIS A 161 11.03 -6.76 -2.72
N LEU A 162 10.57 -7.16 -1.53
CA LEU A 162 11.04 -6.56 -0.27
C LEU A 162 12.07 -7.41 0.47
N GLY A 163 12.16 -8.71 0.16
CA GLY A 163 13.01 -9.67 0.87
C GLY A 163 12.60 -9.94 2.32
N ILE A 164 11.48 -9.36 2.78
CA ILE A 164 10.95 -9.59 4.13
C ILE A 164 10.22 -10.93 4.20
N ARG A 165 10.29 -11.58 5.37
CA ARG A 165 9.65 -12.88 5.62
C ARG A 165 8.53 -12.75 6.64
N PHE A 166 7.39 -13.34 6.33
CA PHE A 166 6.22 -13.38 7.21
C PHE A 166 6.17 -14.68 8.02
N VAL A 167 5.77 -14.61 9.28
CA VAL A 167 5.52 -15.78 10.14
C VAL A 167 4.32 -15.50 11.03
N ILE A 168 3.50 -16.51 11.30
CA ILE A 168 2.52 -16.43 12.40
C ILE A 168 3.11 -17.15 13.62
N GLU A 169 3.43 -16.40 14.67
CA GLU A 169 4.03 -16.92 15.91
C GLU A 169 3.22 -16.45 17.11
N ALA A 170 2.95 -17.34 18.06
CA ALA A 170 2.18 -17.03 19.28
C ALA A 170 0.81 -16.35 19.05
N GLY A 171 0.19 -16.55 17.89
CA GLY A 171 -1.08 -15.92 17.54
C GLY A 171 -0.95 -14.46 17.12
N GLU A 172 0.19 -14.04 16.56
CA GLU A 172 0.37 -12.73 15.94
C GLU A 172 1.29 -12.87 14.72
N MET A 173 1.15 -12.00 13.73
CA MET A 173 2.13 -11.92 12.64
C MET A 173 3.45 -11.37 13.16
N GLU A 174 4.55 -11.96 12.72
CA GLU A 174 5.89 -11.39 12.81
C GLU A 174 6.47 -11.21 11.40
N ILE A 175 7.22 -10.13 11.22
CA ILE A 175 7.89 -9.81 9.97
C ILE A 175 9.38 -9.75 10.26
N TYR A 176 10.17 -10.44 9.45
CA TYR A 176 11.61 -10.50 9.55
C TYR A 176 12.24 -9.82 8.34
N LYS A 177 13.24 -8.97 8.59
CA LYS A 177 14.12 -8.39 7.57
C LYS A 177 14.97 -9.48 6.89
N PRO A 178 15.61 -9.17 5.74
CA PRO A 178 16.51 -10.11 5.07
C PRO A 178 17.69 -10.60 5.94
N ASP A 179 18.13 -9.78 6.89
CA ASP A 179 19.20 -10.11 7.85
C ASP A 179 18.74 -11.04 9.01
N GLY A 180 17.44 -11.35 9.09
CA GLY A 180 16.85 -12.18 10.12
C GLY A 180 16.42 -11.43 11.39
N GLU A 181 16.62 -10.12 11.48
CA GLU A 181 16.08 -9.31 12.57
C GLU A 181 14.59 -9.03 12.37
N ARG A 182 13.84 -8.90 13.48
CA ARG A 182 12.41 -8.62 13.43
C ARG A 182 12.13 -7.17 13.09
N PHE A 183 10.96 -6.92 12.51
CA PHE A 183 10.34 -5.61 12.50
C PHE A 183 9.95 -5.26 13.94
N LEU A 184 10.32 -4.08 14.40
CA LEU A 184 10.12 -3.64 15.77
C LEU A 184 9.25 -2.39 15.84
N SER A 185 8.38 -2.32 16.83
CA SER A 185 7.78 -1.04 17.23
C SER A 185 8.85 -0.13 17.85
N PHE A 186 8.58 1.18 17.87
CA PHE A 186 9.49 2.14 18.49
C PHE A 186 9.74 1.86 19.98
N ALA A 187 8.74 1.29 20.68
CA ALA A 187 8.88 0.89 22.08
C ALA A 187 9.82 -0.31 22.27
N GLU A 188 9.86 -1.25 21.32
CA GLU A 188 10.76 -2.40 21.34
C GLU A 188 12.19 -2.01 20.99
N LEU A 189 12.40 -1.02 20.11
CA LEU A 189 13.73 -0.50 19.80
C LEU A 189 14.47 0.04 21.04
N ASN A 190 13.74 0.63 21.99
CA ASN A 190 14.32 1.13 23.25
C ASN A 190 14.78 0.01 24.21
N GLN A 191 14.50 -1.25 23.89
CA GLN A 191 14.87 -2.41 24.72
C GLN A 191 16.10 -3.17 24.18
N LEU A 192 16.67 -2.72 23.06
CA LEU A 192 17.94 -3.21 22.50
C LEU A 192 19.14 -2.47 23.14
#